data_AF-A0A6A5GIL5-F1
#
_entry.id   AF-A0A6A5GIL5-F1
#
_cell.length_a   1.000
_cell.length_b   1.000
_cell.length_c   1.000
_cell.angle_alpha   90.00
_cell.angle_beta   90.00
_cell.angle_gamma   90.00
#
_symmetry.space_group_name_H-M   'P 1'
#
loop_
_entity.id
_entity.type
_entity.pdbx_description
1 polymer ?
#
loop_
_entity_poly.entity_id
_entity_poly.type
_entity_poly.pdbx_seq_one_letter_code
_entity_poly.pdbx_strand_id
1 'polypeptide(L)'
;MAEVTDKDPLALRGRILKEFEKVQAEIATKPELWRKWSFEAHERLREAMGVDFLDYPELEFWFSRFLQGNFELDYDRSSDPKARSIIDLPLDVFNKIGEYLQLKDRMHLRDVCKDFRYQVDNWDLKLDEIFYNGANEWRVTPTLGQRSFWVCNYGQNEENIFSYCPYRNPTSFVMGALKLPKLQVDKLTILDQDIYWNELIEELNKSNQKLHVKKVEFPFYSSKIDLHFMIPTVLEEITMVLWNPTREEMSKIIESEQCQSAKMVYIESGACTSRFPLDALYNCPRFTLRLREKPADGLKSKFLKALMKYGDVKKCVLYAEREILSYFNEPEVKVPNFPSLRRYPISGTNDFYELEHVVEVNRYRHQEEFVSLERKH
;
A
#
# COMPACT_ATOMS: atom_id res chain seq x y z
N MET A 1 36.01 -13.67 -34.90
CA MET A 1 37.02 -12.87 -34.15
C MET A 1 37.69 -11.97 -35.16
N ALA A 2 37.25 -10.71 -35.23
CA ALA A 2 37.89 -9.68 -36.04
C ALA A 2 38.67 -8.79 -35.07
N GLU A 3 39.96 -8.63 -35.34
CA GLU A 3 40.91 -7.85 -34.55
C GLU A 3 40.40 -6.42 -34.38
N VAL A 4 40.16 -6.04 -33.12
CA VAL A 4 39.95 -4.65 -32.72
C VAL A 4 41.28 -3.95 -32.95
N THR A 5 41.39 -3.33 -34.10
CA THR A 5 42.50 -2.46 -34.47
C THR A 5 42.52 -1.33 -33.45
N ASP A 6 43.69 -1.16 -32.84
CA ASP A 6 44.04 -0.10 -31.90
C ASP A 6 43.58 1.26 -32.45
N LYS A 7 42.40 1.74 -32.00
CA LYS A 7 41.87 3.03 -32.43
C LYS A 7 42.78 4.08 -31.81
N ASP A 8 43.59 4.75 -32.62
CA ASP A 8 44.42 5.88 -32.19
C ASP A 8 43.59 6.83 -31.30
N PRO A 9 43.86 6.88 -29.97
CA PRO A 9 43.07 7.66 -29.03
C PRO A 9 43.07 9.15 -29.39
N LEU A 10 44.15 9.68 -29.96
CA LEU A 10 44.23 11.08 -30.37
C LEU A 10 43.31 11.37 -31.56
N ALA A 11 43.27 10.47 -32.55
CA ALA A 11 42.34 10.58 -33.67
C ALA A 11 40.87 10.50 -33.23
N LEU A 12 40.56 9.66 -32.24
CA LEU A 12 39.22 9.59 -31.64
C LEU A 12 38.85 10.91 -30.95
N ARG A 13 39.73 11.40 -30.05
CA ARG A 13 39.50 12.63 -29.29
C ARG A 13 39.41 13.86 -30.20
N GLY A 14 40.18 13.90 -31.28
CA GLY A 14 40.08 14.93 -32.31
C GLY A 14 38.73 14.91 -33.06
N ARG A 15 38.09 13.74 -33.22
CA ARG A 15 36.72 13.66 -33.77
C ARG A 15 35.68 14.16 -32.77
N ILE A 16 35.86 13.84 -31.48
CA ILE A 16 34.98 14.34 -30.42
C ILE A 16 35.05 15.87 -30.34
N LEU A 17 36.24 16.46 -30.47
CA LEU A 17 36.41 17.92 -30.51
C LEU A 17 35.67 18.55 -31.69
N LYS A 18 35.75 17.95 -32.89
CA LYS A 18 34.98 18.43 -34.05
C LYS A 18 33.46 18.40 -33.84
N GLU A 19 32.95 17.39 -33.12
CA GLU A 19 31.53 17.37 -32.76
C GLU A 19 31.18 18.42 -31.70
N PHE A 20 32.09 18.68 -30.75
CA PHE A 20 31.92 19.74 -29.77
C PHE A 20 31.86 21.13 -30.42
N GLU A 21 32.77 21.43 -31.34
CA GLU A 21 32.83 22.71 -32.07
C GLU A 21 31.52 23.02 -32.82
N LYS A 22 30.81 21.98 -33.32
CA LYS A 22 29.52 22.14 -33.99
C LYS A 22 28.39 22.63 -33.08
N VAL A 23 28.49 22.36 -31.78
CA VAL A 23 27.44 22.67 -30.79
C VAL A 23 27.89 23.69 -29.74
N GLN A 24 29.14 24.17 -29.81
CA GLN A 24 29.72 25.05 -28.80
C GLN A 24 29.00 26.39 -28.73
N ALA A 25 28.58 26.95 -29.87
CA ALA A 25 27.84 28.20 -29.93
C ALA A 25 26.47 28.06 -29.24
N GLU A 26 25.76 26.97 -29.50
CA GLU A 26 24.49 26.63 -28.87
C GLU A 26 24.68 26.44 -27.35
N ILE A 27 25.72 25.71 -26.93
CA ILE A 27 26.03 25.53 -25.50
C ILE A 27 26.31 26.84 -24.80
N ALA A 28 27.05 27.75 -25.44
CA ALA A 28 27.30 29.08 -24.90
C ALA A 28 25.99 29.88 -24.70
N THR A 29 24.97 29.65 -25.54
CA THR A 29 23.66 30.32 -25.39
C THR A 29 22.74 29.69 -24.34
N LYS A 30 22.80 28.37 -24.12
CA LYS A 30 21.99 27.66 -23.11
C LYS A 30 22.79 26.59 -22.38
N PRO A 31 23.65 26.97 -21.42
CA PRO A 31 24.57 26.05 -20.76
C PRO A 31 23.89 24.83 -20.12
N GLU A 32 22.65 24.97 -19.65
CA GLU A 32 21.88 23.89 -19.01
C GLU A 32 21.57 22.70 -19.95
N LEU A 33 21.63 22.91 -21.26
CA LEU A 33 21.33 21.89 -22.27
C LEU A 33 22.56 21.13 -22.79
N TRP A 34 23.76 21.39 -22.25
CA TRP A 34 25.01 20.77 -22.72
C TRP A 34 24.95 19.23 -22.81
N ARG A 35 24.30 18.57 -21.84
CA ARG A 35 24.13 17.11 -21.83
C ARG A 35 23.22 16.60 -22.96
N LYS A 36 22.24 17.40 -23.37
CA LYS A 36 21.38 17.05 -24.50
C LYS A 36 22.22 17.04 -25.79
N TRP A 37 23.00 18.08 -26.02
CA TRP A 37 23.81 18.18 -27.23
C TRP A 37 25.00 17.22 -27.26
N SER A 38 25.59 16.88 -26.10
CA SER A 38 26.60 15.81 -26.03
C SER A 38 26.00 14.46 -26.41
N PHE A 39 24.77 14.16 -25.95
CA PHE A 39 24.07 12.93 -26.32
C PHE A 39 23.74 12.88 -27.82
N GLU A 40 23.27 13.98 -28.41
CA GLU A 40 23.04 14.05 -29.86
C GLU A 40 24.34 13.89 -30.67
N ALA A 41 25.46 14.45 -30.19
CA ALA A 41 26.77 14.25 -30.80
C ALA A 41 27.26 12.80 -30.72
N HIS A 42 26.97 12.12 -29.61
CA HIS A 42 27.27 10.70 -29.42
C HIS A 42 26.51 9.83 -30.41
N GLU A 43 25.21 10.05 -30.56
CA GLU A 43 24.39 9.30 -31.53
C GLU A 43 24.88 9.55 -32.97
N ARG A 44 25.23 10.78 -33.36
CA ARG A 44 25.82 11.05 -34.69
C ARG A 44 27.13 10.28 -34.94
N LEU A 45 28.01 10.23 -33.95
CA LEU A 45 29.28 9.49 -34.06
C LEU A 45 29.02 7.98 -34.15
N ARG A 46 28.04 7.48 -33.40
CA ARG A 46 27.63 6.08 -33.39
C ARG A 46 27.01 5.66 -34.73
N GLU A 47 26.18 6.51 -35.32
CA GLU A 47 25.61 6.29 -36.67
C GLU A 47 26.69 6.27 -37.75
N ALA A 48 27.65 7.20 -37.69
CA ALA A 48 28.69 7.33 -38.72
C ALA A 48 29.78 6.25 -38.64
N MET A 49 30.08 5.73 -37.44
CA MET A 49 31.26 4.91 -37.19
C MET A 49 30.96 3.52 -36.63
N GLY A 50 29.70 3.21 -36.33
CA GLY A 50 29.24 1.93 -35.79
C GLY A 50 28.85 1.98 -34.31
N VAL A 51 27.98 1.04 -33.91
CA VAL A 51 27.37 1.00 -32.56
C VAL A 51 28.40 0.88 -31.44
N ASP A 52 29.48 0.14 -31.67
CA ASP A 52 30.55 -0.10 -30.69
C ASP A 52 31.73 0.89 -30.87
N PHE A 53 31.48 2.05 -31.49
CA PHE A 53 32.55 2.98 -31.81
C PHE A 53 33.09 3.73 -30.58
N LEU A 54 32.19 4.26 -29.74
CA LEU A 54 32.50 5.13 -28.62
C LEU A 54 31.40 5.03 -27.57
N ASP A 55 31.76 4.83 -26.31
CA ASP A 55 30.80 4.83 -25.21
C ASP A 55 30.46 6.27 -24.79
N TYR A 56 29.20 6.51 -24.42
CA TYR A 56 28.74 7.83 -24.01
C TYR A 56 29.55 8.45 -22.85
N PRO A 57 29.95 7.71 -21.79
CA PRO A 57 30.77 8.26 -20.72
C PRO A 57 32.15 8.78 -21.17
N GLU A 58 32.73 8.20 -22.22
CA GLU A 58 34.00 8.69 -22.77
C GLU A 58 33.77 10.01 -23.52
N LEU A 59 32.70 10.10 -24.32
CA LEU A 59 32.32 11.36 -24.97
C LEU A 59 31.97 12.46 -23.97
N GLU A 60 31.15 12.15 -22.97
CA GLU A 60 30.71 13.11 -21.95
C GLU A 60 31.90 13.69 -21.17
N PHE A 61 32.90 12.86 -20.87
CA PHE A 61 34.15 13.28 -20.23
C PHE A 61 34.88 14.34 -21.06
N TRP A 62 35.12 14.07 -22.35
CA TRP A 62 35.82 15.01 -23.24
C TRP A 62 35.01 16.29 -23.48
N PHE A 63 33.69 16.18 -23.66
CA PHE A 63 32.80 17.34 -23.74
C PHE A 63 32.91 18.21 -22.48
N SER A 64 32.90 17.62 -21.28
CA SER A 64 33.05 18.36 -20.03
C SER A 64 34.39 19.09 -19.93
N ARG A 65 35.49 18.46 -20.37
CA ARG A 65 36.82 19.08 -20.47
C ARG A 65 36.82 20.28 -21.41
N PHE A 66 36.27 20.13 -22.62
CA PHE A 66 36.20 21.22 -23.61
C PHE A 66 35.32 22.38 -23.14
N LEU A 67 34.23 22.10 -22.42
CA LEU A 67 33.40 23.14 -21.78
C LEU A 67 34.15 23.97 -20.75
N GLN A 68 35.13 23.38 -20.08
CA GLN A 68 36.00 24.06 -19.12
C GLN A 68 37.18 24.78 -19.80
N GLY A 69 37.27 24.75 -21.13
CA GLY A 69 38.36 25.34 -21.91
C GLY A 69 39.61 24.47 -22.02
N ASN A 70 39.54 23.20 -21.62
CA ASN A 70 40.69 22.28 -21.62
C ASN A 70 40.71 21.43 -22.89
N PHE A 71 41.44 21.87 -23.92
CA PHE A 71 41.47 21.25 -25.26
C PHE A 71 42.64 20.27 -25.53
N GLU A 72 43.44 19.97 -24.51
CA GLU A 72 44.56 19.02 -24.59
C GLU A 72 44.05 17.59 -24.87
N LEU A 73 44.25 17.12 -26.11
CA LEU A 73 43.74 15.82 -26.56
C LEU A 73 44.56 14.63 -26.02
N ASP A 74 45.77 14.85 -25.55
CA ASP A 74 46.65 13.83 -24.96
C ASP A 74 46.46 13.69 -23.44
N TYR A 75 45.46 14.37 -22.86
CA TYR A 75 45.18 14.28 -21.42
C TYR A 75 45.03 12.83 -20.95
N ASP A 76 45.79 12.49 -19.91
CA ASP A 76 45.74 11.18 -19.28
C ASP A 76 44.73 11.19 -18.12
N ARG A 77 43.56 10.63 -18.39
CA ARG A 77 42.48 10.43 -17.42
C ARG A 77 42.90 9.56 -16.22
N SER A 78 43.97 8.78 -16.32
CA SER A 78 44.48 7.99 -15.20
C SER A 78 45.01 8.86 -14.05
N SER A 79 45.36 10.12 -14.35
CA SER A 79 45.79 11.12 -13.37
C SER A 79 44.65 11.75 -12.58
N ASP A 80 43.39 11.61 -13.04
CA ASP A 80 42.24 12.13 -12.32
C ASP A 80 41.99 11.34 -11.02
N PRO A 81 41.56 12.00 -9.94
CA PRO A 81 41.01 11.30 -8.79
C PRO A 81 39.90 10.36 -9.25
N LYS A 82 39.92 9.11 -8.76
CA LYS A 82 38.90 8.12 -9.09
C LYS A 82 37.51 8.73 -8.86
N ALA A 83 36.66 8.67 -9.89
CA ALA A 83 35.30 9.16 -9.81
C ALA A 83 34.60 8.52 -8.61
N ARG A 84 34.01 9.34 -7.73
CA ARG A 84 33.26 8.86 -6.59
C ARG A 84 31.98 8.20 -7.09
N SER A 85 31.72 6.99 -6.60
CA SER A 85 30.42 6.35 -6.78
C SER A 85 29.37 7.08 -5.97
N ILE A 86 28.12 7.04 -6.42
CA ILE A 86 26.97 7.50 -5.62
C ILE A 86 26.84 6.71 -4.30
N ILE A 87 27.37 5.48 -4.23
CA ILE A 87 27.48 4.69 -2.99
C ILE A 87 28.54 5.24 -2.03
N ASP A 88 29.52 6.00 -2.55
CA ASP A 88 30.55 6.64 -1.72
C ASP A 88 30.03 7.93 -1.05
N LEU A 89 28.78 8.33 -1.32
CA LEU A 89 28.15 9.45 -0.62
C LEU A 89 27.94 9.10 0.85
N PRO A 90 28.07 10.09 1.75
CA PRO A 90 27.66 9.94 3.14
C PRO A 90 26.21 9.42 3.24
N LEU A 91 25.97 8.49 4.17
CA LEU A 91 24.69 7.80 4.31
C LEU A 91 23.50 8.77 4.51
N ASP A 92 23.72 9.87 5.21
CA ASP A 92 22.73 10.93 5.41
C ASP A 92 22.34 11.63 4.11
N VAL A 93 23.31 11.89 3.22
CA VAL A 93 23.04 12.45 1.89
C VAL A 93 22.28 11.44 1.03
N PHE A 94 22.67 10.17 1.06
CA PHE A 94 21.99 9.11 0.31
C PHE A 94 20.54 8.92 0.78
N ASN A 95 20.29 8.94 2.10
CA ASN A 95 18.96 8.87 2.67
C ASN A 95 18.10 10.07 2.27
N LYS A 96 18.69 11.27 2.25
CA LYS A 96 18.02 12.48 1.80
C LYS A 96 17.61 12.41 0.32
N ILE A 97 18.42 11.80 -0.54
CA ILE A 97 18.02 11.50 -1.93
C ILE A 97 16.78 10.58 -1.91
N GLY A 98 16.81 9.53 -1.10
CA GLY A 98 15.69 8.61 -0.92
C GLY A 98 14.38 9.31 -0.59
N GLU A 99 14.40 10.29 0.32
CA GLU A 99 13.22 11.09 0.70
C GLU A 99 12.55 11.78 -0.50
N TYR A 100 13.31 12.23 -1.49
CA TYR A 100 12.79 12.87 -2.70
C TYR A 100 12.37 11.90 -3.81
N LEU A 101 12.77 10.62 -3.73
CA LEU A 101 12.40 9.62 -4.72
C LEU A 101 10.95 9.15 -4.53
N GLN A 102 10.21 9.07 -5.64
CA GLN A 102 8.90 8.41 -5.67
C GLN A 102 9.08 6.90 -5.50
N LEU A 103 8.05 6.19 -5.03
CA LEU A 103 8.12 4.74 -4.79
C LEU A 103 8.64 3.95 -6.01
N LYS A 104 8.21 4.33 -7.22
CA LYS A 104 8.68 3.72 -8.47
C LYS A 104 10.20 3.88 -8.67
N ASP A 105 10.74 5.06 -8.39
CA ASP A 105 12.16 5.35 -8.59
C ASP A 105 13.00 4.64 -7.52
N ARG A 106 12.45 4.49 -6.31
CA ARG A 106 13.05 3.67 -5.25
C ARG A 106 13.13 2.19 -5.67
N MET A 107 12.08 1.63 -6.27
CA MET A 107 12.12 0.25 -6.77
C MET A 107 13.11 0.08 -7.91
N HIS A 108 13.17 1.03 -8.84
CA HIS A 108 14.20 1.00 -9.88
C HIS A 108 15.61 1.04 -9.29
N LEU A 109 15.86 1.92 -8.30
CA LEU A 109 17.15 2.01 -7.62
C LEU A 109 17.52 0.70 -6.89
N ARG A 110 16.53 0.04 -6.27
CA ARG A 110 16.67 -1.25 -5.59
C ARG A 110 17.13 -2.38 -6.53
N ASP A 111 16.79 -2.29 -7.82
CA ASP A 111 17.13 -3.30 -8.83
C ASP A 111 18.49 -3.07 -9.49
N VAL A 112 19.12 -1.91 -9.30
CA VAL A 112 20.41 -1.57 -9.93
C VAL A 112 21.56 -2.44 -9.41
N CYS A 113 21.75 -2.55 -8.09
CA CYS A 113 22.79 -3.39 -7.51
C CYS A 113 22.48 -3.82 -6.06
N LYS A 114 23.29 -4.73 -5.50
CA LYS A 114 23.12 -5.26 -4.13
C LYS A 114 23.25 -4.18 -3.06
N ASP A 115 24.13 -3.21 -3.25
CA ASP A 115 24.35 -2.13 -2.29
C ASP A 115 23.17 -1.18 -2.23
N PHE A 116 22.64 -0.76 -3.40
CA PHE A 116 21.41 0.04 -3.42
C PHE A 116 20.21 -0.71 -2.87
N ARG A 117 20.09 -2.00 -3.17
CA ARG A 117 19.05 -2.84 -2.58
C ARG A 117 19.09 -2.77 -1.06
N TYR A 118 20.26 -2.94 -0.48
CA TYR A 118 20.44 -2.84 0.98
C TYR A 118 20.03 -1.46 1.51
N GLN A 119 20.39 -0.38 0.82
CA GLN A 119 19.99 0.97 1.24
C GLN A 119 18.47 1.19 1.15
N VAL A 120 17.87 0.85 0.00
CA VAL A 120 16.43 1.02 -0.25
C VAL A 120 15.59 0.17 0.71
N ASP A 121 15.99 -1.08 0.96
CA ASP A 121 15.29 -1.98 1.90
C ASP A 121 15.33 -1.45 3.35
N ASN A 122 16.28 -0.56 3.65
CA ASN A 122 16.43 0.09 4.96
C ASN A 122 15.70 1.44 5.08
N TRP A 123 15.16 1.98 3.99
CA TRP A 123 14.39 3.22 4.04
C TRP A 123 13.01 3.00 4.66
N ASP A 124 12.57 3.98 5.45
CA ASP A 124 11.21 4.00 5.95
C ASP A 124 10.25 4.30 4.80
N LEU A 125 9.36 3.35 4.56
CA LEU A 125 8.35 3.41 3.52
C LEU A 125 6.97 3.34 4.18
N LYS A 126 6.30 4.49 4.20
CA LYS A 126 4.94 4.62 4.72
C LYS A 126 3.99 4.89 3.56
N LEU A 127 2.98 4.04 3.45
CA LEU A 127 1.90 4.17 2.50
C LEU A 127 0.60 4.39 3.26
N ASP A 128 -0.18 5.37 2.83
CA ASP A 128 -1.51 5.60 3.38
C ASP A 128 -2.47 4.50 2.92
N GLU A 129 -2.42 4.16 1.64
CA GLU A 129 -3.34 3.17 1.08
C GLU A 129 -2.70 2.35 -0.04
N ILE A 130 -2.94 1.05 0.01
CA ILE A 130 -2.84 0.16 -1.14
C ILE A 130 -4.26 -0.30 -1.47
N PHE A 131 -4.68 -0.08 -2.70
CA PHE A 131 -5.98 -0.50 -3.20
C PHE A 131 -5.77 -1.51 -4.33
N TYR A 132 -6.49 -2.62 -4.24
CA TYR A 132 -6.45 -3.73 -5.19
C TYR A 132 -7.83 -4.01 -5.78
N ASN A 133 -7.94 -3.99 -7.11
CA ASN A 133 -9.13 -4.37 -7.86
C ASN A 133 -8.76 -5.25 -9.07
N GLY A 134 -8.22 -6.43 -8.76
CA GLY A 134 -7.75 -7.37 -9.77
C GLY A 134 -6.39 -6.97 -10.38
N ALA A 135 -5.83 -7.88 -11.19
CA ALA A 135 -4.46 -7.77 -11.73
C ALA A 135 -4.09 -6.41 -12.36
N ASN A 136 -5.08 -5.73 -12.94
CA ASN A 136 -4.87 -4.55 -13.76
C ASN A 136 -5.12 -3.24 -13.01
N GLU A 137 -5.58 -3.29 -11.75
CA GLU A 137 -5.95 -2.10 -11.00
C GLU A 137 -5.38 -2.15 -9.57
N TRP A 138 -4.11 -1.81 -9.48
CA TRP A 138 -3.48 -1.44 -8.23
C TRP A 138 -3.37 0.08 -8.13
N ARG A 139 -3.68 0.64 -6.96
CA ARG A 139 -3.40 2.04 -6.64
C ARG A 139 -2.60 2.10 -5.37
N VAL A 140 -1.50 2.85 -5.41
CA VAL A 140 -0.64 3.08 -4.24
C VAL A 140 -0.64 4.56 -3.90
N THR A 141 -0.96 4.86 -2.64
CA THR A 141 -1.03 6.21 -2.10
C THR A 141 0.03 6.40 -1.02
N PRO A 142 1.09 7.19 -1.26
CA PRO A 142 2.13 7.49 -0.28
C PRO A 142 1.71 8.57 0.74
N THR A 143 2.30 8.54 1.94
CA THR A 143 1.87 9.36 3.10
C THR A 143 2.05 10.88 2.97
N LEU A 144 2.92 11.39 2.10
CA LEU A 144 3.18 12.85 2.01
C LEU A 144 3.62 13.29 0.60
N GLY A 145 2.96 14.34 0.08
CA GLY A 145 3.42 15.20 -1.03
C GLY A 145 3.55 14.55 -2.42
N GLN A 146 3.41 13.23 -2.51
CA GLN A 146 3.53 12.47 -3.74
C GLN A 146 2.13 12.10 -4.25
N ARG A 147 1.93 12.21 -5.57
CA ARG A 147 0.66 11.82 -6.19
C ARG A 147 0.48 10.31 -6.04
N SER A 148 -0.76 9.90 -5.77
CA SER A 148 -1.13 8.50 -5.96
C SER A 148 -0.85 8.10 -7.41
N PHE A 149 -0.46 6.86 -7.60
CA PHE A 149 -0.18 6.34 -8.93
C PHE A 149 -0.83 4.97 -9.11
N TRP A 150 -1.18 4.73 -10.36
CA TRP A 150 -1.79 3.50 -10.81
C TRP A 150 -0.72 2.55 -11.28
N VAL A 151 -0.84 1.29 -10.87
CA VAL A 151 0.00 0.20 -11.33
C VAL A 151 -0.90 -0.75 -12.11
N CYS A 152 -0.93 -0.57 -13.43
CA CYS A 152 -1.79 -1.29 -14.36
C CYS A 152 -0.97 -2.21 -15.28
N ASN A 153 -1.62 -3.23 -15.82
CA ASN A 153 -1.02 -4.13 -16.80
C ASN A 153 -1.02 -3.47 -18.18
N TYR A 154 0.17 -3.18 -18.70
CA TYR A 154 0.34 -2.56 -20.03
C TYR A 154 0.05 -3.54 -21.19
N GLY A 155 -0.20 -4.82 -20.92
CA GLY A 155 -0.30 -5.87 -21.94
C GLY A 155 -1.65 -5.97 -22.69
N GLN A 156 -2.70 -5.23 -22.31
CA GLN A 156 -4.03 -5.40 -22.92
C GLN A 156 -4.75 -4.13 -23.39
N ASN A 157 -4.23 -2.92 -23.15
CA ASN A 157 -4.89 -1.69 -23.61
C ASN A 157 -3.86 -0.66 -24.10
N GLU A 158 -3.56 -0.69 -25.39
CA GLU A 158 -2.75 0.37 -26.06
C GLU A 158 -3.41 1.75 -25.99
N GLU A 159 -4.71 1.83 -25.65
CA GLU A 159 -5.49 3.06 -25.59
C GLU A 159 -5.73 3.62 -24.17
N ASN A 160 -5.14 3.05 -23.11
CA ASN A 160 -5.42 3.54 -21.75
C ASN A 160 -4.54 4.76 -21.38
N ILE A 161 -5.06 5.96 -21.71
CA ILE A 161 -4.43 7.28 -21.52
C ILE A 161 -4.08 7.60 -20.05
N PHE A 162 -4.58 6.82 -19.08
CA PHE A 162 -4.35 7.04 -17.64
C PHE A 162 -3.16 6.25 -17.04
N SER A 163 -2.43 5.48 -17.86
CA SER A 163 -1.35 4.60 -17.44
C SER A 163 0.04 5.24 -17.63
N TYR A 164 0.66 5.74 -16.57
CA TYR A 164 2.09 6.08 -16.52
C TYR A 164 2.90 5.01 -15.74
N CYS A 165 2.53 3.73 -15.88
CA CYS A 165 3.25 2.62 -15.24
C CYS A 165 4.16 1.91 -16.26
N PRO A 166 5.49 2.09 -16.24
CA PRO A 166 6.40 1.49 -17.24
C PRO A 166 6.65 -0.01 -17.04
N TYR A 167 6.01 -0.66 -16.05
CA TYR A 167 6.22 -2.07 -15.75
C TYR A 167 5.34 -2.97 -16.60
N ARG A 168 5.96 -3.90 -17.35
CA ARG A 168 5.26 -4.92 -18.16
C ARG A 168 4.45 -5.93 -17.32
N ASN A 169 4.76 -6.04 -16.02
CA ASN A 169 4.06 -6.90 -15.07
C ASN A 169 3.81 -6.11 -13.76
N PRO A 170 2.63 -5.49 -13.57
CA PRO A 170 2.30 -4.71 -12.37
C PRO A 170 2.37 -5.56 -11.09
N THR A 171 2.02 -6.84 -11.20
CA THR A 171 2.03 -7.79 -10.09
C THR A 171 3.44 -7.98 -9.55
N SER A 172 4.48 -8.09 -10.39
CA SER A 172 5.86 -8.23 -9.91
C SER A 172 6.38 -6.98 -9.20
N PHE A 173 5.99 -5.79 -9.67
CA PHE A 173 6.34 -4.53 -9.00
C PHE A 173 5.71 -4.43 -7.62
N VAL A 174 4.39 -4.68 -7.52
CA VAL A 174 3.69 -4.61 -6.24
C VAL A 174 4.15 -5.74 -5.30
N MET A 175 4.43 -6.93 -5.82
CA MET A 175 5.05 -8.02 -5.06
C MET A 175 6.42 -7.62 -4.49
N GLY A 176 7.28 -6.97 -5.28
CA GLY A 176 8.55 -6.42 -4.80
C GLY A 176 8.35 -5.33 -3.74
N ALA A 177 7.36 -4.46 -3.99
CA ALA A 177 6.68 -3.53 -3.09
C ALA A 177 6.49 -4.08 -1.67
N LEU A 178 5.56 -5.02 -1.60
CA LEU A 178 5.03 -5.64 -0.40
C LEU A 178 6.06 -6.52 0.31
N LYS A 179 7.10 -6.97 -0.40
CA LYS A 179 8.23 -7.71 0.18
C LYS A 179 9.21 -6.82 0.96
N LEU A 180 9.03 -5.50 0.98
CA LEU A 180 9.93 -4.63 1.72
C LEU A 180 9.75 -4.76 3.24
N PRO A 181 10.83 -5.04 4.01
CA PRO A 181 10.73 -5.40 5.42
C PRO A 181 10.25 -4.25 6.32
N LYS A 182 10.48 -3.00 5.91
CA LYS A 182 10.07 -1.79 6.64
C LYS A 182 8.82 -1.13 6.08
N LEU A 183 8.15 -1.77 5.10
CA LEU A 183 6.93 -1.22 4.54
C LEU A 183 5.82 -1.24 5.58
N GLN A 184 5.28 -0.06 5.89
CA GLN A 184 4.10 0.10 6.72
C GLN A 184 2.97 0.66 5.87
N VAL A 185 1.84 -0.04 5.87
CA VAL A 185 0.64 0.37 5.14
C VAL A 185 -0.44 0.72 6.16
N ASP A 186 -0.97 1.94 6.10
CA ASP A 186 -2.06 2.33 7.00
C ASP A 186 -3.35 1.58 6.64
N LYS A 187 -3.68 1.53 5.34
CA LYS A 187 -4.88 0.87 4.83
C LYS A 187 -4.63 -0.02 3.61
N LEU A 188 -5.19 -1.22 3.61
CA LEU A 188 -5.24 -2.15 2.48
C LEU A 188 -6.69 -2.40 2.09
N THR A 189 -7.05 -2.09 0.85
CA THR A 189 -8.40 -2.31 0.32
C THR A 189 -8.36 -3.35 -0.79
N ILE A 190 -9.15 -4.41 -0.65
CA ILE A 190 -9.16 -5.60 -1.52
C ILE A 190 -10.56 -5.80 -2.07
N LEU A 191 -10.78 -5.49 -3.35
CA LEU A 191 -12.09 -5.60 -4.01
C LEU A 191 -12.35 -7.01 -4.54
N ASP A 192 -11.31 -7.65 -5.08
CA ASP A 192 -11.37 -8.99 -5.63
C ASP A 192 -10.20 -9.84 -5.10
N GLN A 193 -10.41 -11.15 -4.96
CA GLN A 193 -9.38 -12.12 -4.57
C GLN A 193 -9.21 -13.14 -5.72
N ASP A 194 -8.89 -12.60 -6.88
CA ASP A 194 -8.68 -13.33 -8.13
C ASP A 194 -7.41 -14.20 -8.10
N ILE A 195 -7.09 -14.84 -9.23
CA ILE A 195 -5.90 -15.69 -9.36
C ILE A 195 -4.60 -14.95 -9.02
N TYR A 196 -4.51 -13.66 -9.31
CA TYR A 196 -3.31 -12.86 -9.08
C TYR A 196 -3.14 -12.47 -7.61
N TRP A 197 -4.26 -12.24 -6.91
CA TRP A 197 -4.23 -12.11 -5.46
C TRP A 197 -3.72 -13.40 -4.81
N ASN A 198 -4.21 -14.56 -5.28
CA ASN A 198 -3.76 -15.85 -4.75
C ASN A 198 -2.25 -16.09 -5.01
N GLU A 199 -1.74 -15.73 -6.20
CA GLU A 199 -0.29 -15.77 -6.48
C GLU A 199 0.52 -14.90 -5.51
N LEU A 200 0.03 -13.69 -5.19
CA LEU A 200 0.66 -12.82 -4.19
C LEU A 200 0.70 -13.50 -2.81
N ILE A 201 -0.40 -14.10 -2.38
CA ILE A 201 -0.50 -14.81 -1.11
C ILE A 201 0.46 -16.01 -1.07
N GLU A 202 0.56 -16.79 -2.14
CA GLU A 202 1.53 -17.89 -2.24
C GLU A 202 2.98 -17.40 -2.11
N GLU A 203 3.31 -16.27 -2.72
CA GLU A 203 4.65 -15.66 -2.62
C GLU A 203 4.97 -15.13 -1.22
N LEU A 204 3.99 -14.53 -0.54
CA LEU A 204 4.12 -14.12 0.86
C LEU A 204 4.34 -15.33 1.77
N ASN A 205 3.61 -16.42 1.53
CA ASN A 205 3.79 -17.68 2.26
C ASN A 205 5.17 -18.31 2.04
N LYS A 206 5.66 -18.37 0.79
CA LYS A 206 7.00 -18.89 0.48
C LYS A 206 8.12 -18.06 1.13
N SER A 207 7.90 -16.76 1.31
CA SER A 207 8.87 -15.85 1.93
C SER A 207 8.70 -15.71 3.44
N ASN A 208 7.72 -16.40 4.04
CA ASN A 208 7.34 -16.27 5.45
C ASN A 208 7.13 -14.79 5.87
N GLN A 209 6.61 -13.99 4.95
CA GLN A 209 6.45 -12.55 5.14
C GLN A 209 5.00 -12.23 5.45
N LYS A 210 4.78 -11.47 6.51
CA LYS A 210 3.48 -10.88 6.84
C LYS A 210 3.49 -9.39 6.54
N LEU A 211 2.35 -8.88 6.09
CA LEU A 211 2.15 -7.48 5.80
C LEU A 211 1.90 -6.70 7.10
N HIS A 212 2.62 -5.60 7.25
CA HIS A 212 2.44 -4.66 8.34
C HIS A 212 1.35 -3.65 7.97
N VAL A 213 0.08 -4.07 8.13
CA VAL A 213 -1.12 -3.29 7.77
C VAL A 213 -1.93 -2.97 9.01
N LYS A 214 -2.32 -1.70 9.20
CA LYS A 214 -3.20 -1.33 10.32
C LYS A 214 -4.68 -1.53 10.04
N LYS A 215 -5.13 -1.32 8.80
CA LYS A 215 -6.54 -1.42 8.43
C LYS A 215 -6.71 -2.25 7.17
N VAL A 216 -7.65 -3.19 7.17
CA VAL A 216 -8.04 -3.90 5.94
C VAL A 216 -9.52 -3.72 5.64
N GLU A 217 -9.85 -3.51 4.37
CA GLU A 217 -11.23 -3.39 3.90
C GLU A 217 -11.51 -4.32 2.72
N PHE A 218 -12.62 -5.06 2.83
CA PHE A 218 -13.23 -5.87 1.77
C PHE A 218 -14.60 -5.24 1.42
N PRO A 219 -14.66 -4.25 0.51
CA PRO A 219 -15.83 -3.41 0.31
C PRO A 219 -16.93 -4.07 -0.54
N PHE A 220 -16.62 -5.15 -1.25
CA PHE A 220 -17.60 -5.94 -2.00
C PHE A 220 -17.80 -7.31 -1.39
N TYR A 221 -18.87 -7.98 -1.80
CA TYR A 221 -19.20 -9.31 -1.35
C TYR A 221 -18.09 -10.29 -1.71
N SER A 222 -17.29 -10.65 -0.71
CA SER A 222 -16.33 -11.73 -0.83
C SER A 222 -16.90 -13.02 -0.26
N SER A 223 -16.76 -14.11 -1.00
CA SER A 223 -17.07 -15.47 -0.52
C SER A 223 -15.95 -16.06 0.33
N LYS A 224 -14.73 -15.49 0.28
CA LYS A 224 -13.57 -15.95 1.03
C LYS A 224 -12.79 -14.75 1.53
N ILE A 225 -12.75 -14.55 2.84
CA ILE A 225 -11.88 -13.55 3.44
C ILE A 225 -10.69 -14.28 4.02
N ASP A 226 -9.51 -13.85 3.60
CA ASP A 226 -8.26 -14.38 4.10
C ASP A 226 -7.46 -13.26 4.77
N LEU A 227 -7.02 -13.53 6.00
CA LEU A 227 -6.32 -12.58 6.87
C LEU A 227 -4.93 -13.09 7.29
N HIS A 228 -4.55 -14.33 6.93
CA HIS A 228 -3.36 -14.97 7.51
C HIS A 228 -2.04 -14.25 7.20
N PHE A 229 -2.00 -13.51 6.09
CA PHE A 229 -0.85 -12.74 5.64
C PHE A 229 -0.70 -11.39 6.36
N MET A 230 -1.60 -11.03 7.29
CA MET A 230 -1.49 -9.83 8.12
C MET A 230 -1.00 -10.19 9.53
N ILE A 231 -0.26 -9.26 10.15
CA ILE A 231 0.22 -9.41 11.53
C ILE A 231 -0.94 -9.09 12.50
N PRO A 232 -1.40 -10.04 13.34
CA PRO A 232 -2.55 -9.83 14.22
C PRO A 232 -2.44 -8.59 15.13
N THR A 233 -1.29 -8.43 15.81
CA THR A 233 -1.07 -7.34 16.77
C THR A 233 -0.91 -5.95 16.13
N VAL A 234 -0.70 -5.89 14.82
CA VAL A 234 -0.59 -4.64 14.06
C VAL A 234 -1.94 -4.26 13.44
N LEU A 235 -2.75 -5.26 13.07
CA LEU A 235 -4.03 -5.06 12.42
C LEU A 235 -5.07 -4.52 13.42
N GLU A 236 -5.37 -3.23 13.31
CA GLU A 236 -6.26 -2.52 14.22
C GLU A 236 -7.73 -2.62 13.80
N GLU A 237 -8.03 -2.48 12.51
CA GLU A 237 -9.40 -2.44 11.99
C GLU A 237 -9.58 -3.40 10.82
N ILE A 238 -10.67 -4.16 10.85
CA ILE A 238 -11.05 -5.11 9.80
C ILE A 238 -12.45 -4.77 9.34
N THR A 239 -12.64 -4.40 8.08
CA THR A 239 -13.96 -4.12 7.51
C THR A 239 -14.29 -5.14 6.44
N MET A 240 -15.44 -5.78 6.56
CA MET A 240 -15.89 -6.82 5.63
C MET A 240 -17.36 -6.66 5.24
N VAL A 241 -17.62 -6.78 3.95
CA VAL A 241 -18.97 -6.86 3.38
C VAL A 241 -19.25 -8.30 2.96
N LEU A 242 -20.21 -8.95 3.61
CA LEU A 242 -20.49 -10.38 3.46
C LEU A 242 -21.87 -10.63 2.84
N TRP A 243 -21.95 -11.58 1.91
CA TRP A 243 -23.21 -12.02 1.31
C TRP A 243 -23.64 -13.38 1.87
N ASN A 244 -24.68 -13.39 2.71
CA ASN A 244 -25.28 -14.61 3.29
C ASN A 244 -24.23 -15.64 3.76
N PRO A 245 -23.30 -15.26 4.65
CA PRO A 245 -22.23 -16.16 5.03
C PRO A 245 -22.77 -17.34 5.83
N THR A 246 -22.19 -18.52 5.61
CA THR A 246 -22.48 -19.69 6.45
C THR A 246 -21.91 -19.51 7.87
N ARG A 247 -22.40 -20.31 8.80
CA ARG A 247 -21.90 -20.31 10.18
C ARG A 247 -20.42 -20.70 10.24
N GLU A 248 -20.01 -21.68 9.44
CA GLU A 248 -18.65 -22.20 9.38
C GLU A 248 -17.68 -21.15 8.82
N GLU A 249 -18.05 -20.46 7.74
CA GLU A 249 -17.25 -19.36 7.17
C GLU A 249 -17.06 -18.23 8.18
N MET A 250 -18.14 -17.84 8.87
CA MET A 250 -18.09 -16.80 9.89
C MET A 250 -17.20 -17.20 11.06
N SER A 251 -17.38 -18.41 11.59
CA SER A 251 -16.59 -18.89 12.73
C SER A 251 -15.10 -18.90 12.38
N LYS A 252 -14.73 -19.39 11.20
CA LYS A 252 -13.34 -19.40 10.72
C LYS A 252 -12.72 -17.99 10.67
N ILE A 253 -13.46 -16.99 10.20
CA ILE A 253 -12.96 -15.61 10.13
C ILE A 253 -12.83 -15.03 11.54
N ILE A 254 -13.85 -15.17 12.37
CA ILE A 254 -13.92 -14.55 13.70
C ILE A 254 -12.92 -15.17 14.66
N GLU A 255 -12.69 -16.48 14.60
CA GLU A 255 -11.74 -17.20 15.46
C GLU A 255 -10.27 -16.98 15.07
N SER A 256 -10.01 -16.27 13.96
CA SER A 256 -8.64 -15.89 13.57
C SER A 256 -7.99 -14.97 14.62
N GLU A 257 -6.68 -15.14 14.84
CA GLU A 257 -5.91 -14.27 15.73
C GLU A 257 -6.08 -12.79 15.39
N GLN A 258 -6.19 -12.49 14.09
CA GLN A 258 -6.41 -11.16 13.54
C GLN A 258 -7.71 -10.54 14.07
N CYS A 259 -8.84 -11.25 13.96
CA CYS A 259 -10.13 -10.76 14.49
C CYS A 259 -10.15 -10.67 16.02
N GLN A 260 -9.47 -11.60 16.71
CA GLN A 260 -9.41 -11.60 18.18
C GLN A 260 -8.58 -10.44 18.76
N SER A 261 -7.56 -9.97 18.03
CA SER A 261 -6.66 -8.90 18.47
C SER A 261 -7.02 -7.51 17.92
N ALA A 262 -7.84 -7.43 16.88
CA ALA A 262 -8.28 -6.16 16.30
C ALA A 262 -8.98 -5.24 17.32
N LYS A 263 -8.79 -3.93 17.17
CA LYS A 263 -9.49 -2.92 17.97
C LYS A 263 -10.98 -2.91 17.67
N MET A 264 -11.36 -3.18 16.41
CA MET A 264 -12.74 -3.32 15.98
C MET A 264 -12.87 -4.10 14.67
N VAL A 265 -13.83 -5.01 14.60
CA VAL A 265 -14.24 -5.70 13.36
C VAL A 265 -15.56 -5.13 12.87
N TYR A 266 -15.59 -4.54 11.68
CA TYR A 266 -16.78 -3.97 11.05
C TYR A 266 -17.36 -4.97 10.04
N ILE A 267 -18.58 -5.42 10.29
CA ILE A 267 -19.27 -6.42 9.49
C ILE A 267 -20.52 -5.79 8.92
N GLU A 268 -20.60 -5.77 7.60
CA GLU A 268 -21.81 -5.38 6.88
C GLU A 268 -22.33 -6.56 6.07
N SER A 269 -23.63 -6.80 6.10
CA SER A 269 -24.24 -7.86 5.30
C SER A 269 -25.61 -7.46 4.76
N GLY A 270 -25.89 -7.94 3.54
CA GLY A 270 -27.22 -7.90 2.95
C GLY A 270 -28.18 -8.95 3.53
N ALA A 271 -27.70 -9.86 4.40
CA ALA A 271 -28.52 -10.92 4.97
C ALA A 271 -29.55 -10.38 5.98
N CYS A 272 -30.72 -11.04 6.02
CA CYS A 272 -31.71 -10.80 7.05
C CYS A 272 -31.23 -11.31 8.42
N THR A 273 -31.72 -10.69 9.51
CA THR A 273 -31.32 -11.07 10.88
C THR A 273 -31.63 -12.52 11.22
N SER A 274 -32.66 -13.12 10.61
CA SER A 274 -33.02 -14.54 10.84
C SER A 274 -32.15 -15.54 10.10
N ARG A 275 -31.39 -15.12 9.07
CA ARG A 275 -30.48 -15.98 8.30
C ARG A 275 -29.02 -15.75 8.62
N PHE A 276 -28.67 -14.57 9.13
CA PHE A 276 -27.30 -14.27 9.51
C PHE A 276 -26.89 -15.13 10.73
N PRO A 277 -25.72 -15.81 10.69
CA PRO A 277 -25.25 -16.68 11.78
C PRO A 277 -24.71 -15.86 12.96
N LEU A 278 -25.61 -15.22 13.69
CA LEU A 278 -25.29 -14.29 14.79
C LEU A 278 -24.48 -14.97 15.90
N ASP A 279 -24.70 -16.26 16.14
CA ASP A 279 -24.02 -17.01 17.19
C ASP A 279 -22.51 -17.19 16.92
N ALA A 280 -22.06 -17.09 15.66
CA ALA A 280 -20.64 -17.08 15.32
C ALA A 280 -19.91 -15.85 15.91
N LEU A 281 -20.64 -14.79 16.28
CA LEU A 281 -20.07 -13.57 16.86
C LEU A 281 -19.92 -13.63 18.39
N TYR A 282 -20.35 -14.70 19.07
CA TYR A 282 -20.20 -14.83 20.52
C TYR A 282 -18.73 -14.82 20.97
N ASN A 283 -17.84 -15.31 20.10
CA ASN A 283 -16.41 -15.33 20.33
C ASN A 283 -15.70 -14.08 19.77
N CYS A 284 -16.43 -13.05 19.30
CA CYS A 284 -15.82 -11.82 18.80
C CYS A 284 -15.78 -10.75 19.89
N PRO A 285 -14.60 -10.34 20.40
CA PRO A 285 -14.53 -9.42 21.52
C PRO A 285 -15.02 -8.01 21.17
N ARG A 286 -14.78 -7.54 19.95
CA ARG A 286 -15.04 -6.16 19.53
C ARG A 286 -15.53 -6.10 18.09
N PHE A 287 -16.81 -5.81 17.89
CA PHE A 287 -17.38 -5.75 16.54
C PHE A 287 -18.48 -4.71 16.35
N THR A 288 -18.67 -4.30 15.10
CA THR A 288 -19.81 -3.56 14.60
C THR A 288 -20.56 -4.45 13.62
N LEU A 289 -21.88 -4.54 13.73
CA LEU A 289 -22.72 -5.31 12.81
C LEU A 289 -23.81 -4.43 12.20
N ARG A 290 -23.82 -4.35 10.86
CA ARG A 290 -24.86 -3.72 10.05
C ARG A 290 -25.50 -4.74 9.12
N LEU A 291 -26.80 -4.98 9.30
CA LEU A 291 -27.61 -5.81 8.41
C LEU A 291 -28.54 -4.89 7.60
N ARG A 292 -28.44 -4.89 6.27
CA ARG A 292 -29.11 -3.92 5.36
C ARG A 292 -30.62 -4.15 5.16
N GLU A 293 -31.20 -5.16 5.79
CA GLU A 293 -32.63 -5.46 5.69
C GLU A 293 -33.49 -4.75 6.75
N LYS A 294 -34.82 -4.96 6.66
CA LYS A 294 -35.82 -4.36 7.58
C LYS A 294 -35.47 -4.59 9.06
N PRO A 295 -35.88 -3.66 9.95
CA PRO A 295 -35.74 -3.82 11.39
C PRO A 295 -36.30 -5.17 11.87
N ALA A 296 -35.51 -5.85 12.70
CA ALA A 296 -35.84 -7.15 13.27
C ALA A 296 -35.52 -7.17 14.76
N ASP A 297 -35.99 -6.14 15.46
CA ASP A 297 -35.58 -5.80 16.82
C ASP A 297 -35.82 -6.91 17.83
N GLY A 298 -36.89 -7.70 17.65
CA GLY A 298 -37.13 -8.90 18.46
C GLY A 298 -36.05 -9.98 18.32
N LEU A 299 -35.44 -10.14 17.14
CA LEU A 299 -34.32 -11.07 16.93
C LEU A 299 -33.00 -10.46 17.40
N LYS A 300 -32.76 -9.18 17.07
CA LYS A 300 -31.57 -8.43 17.50
C LYS A 300 -31.47 -8.36 19.03
N SER A 301 -32.60 -8.12 19.71
CA SER A 301 -32.64 -8.10 21.18
C SER A 301 -32.38 -9.47 21.81
N LYS A 302 -32.92 -10.56 21.24
CA LYS A 302 -32.59 -11.94 21.66
C LYS A 302 -31.10 -12.22 21.51
N PHE A 303 -30.51 -11.81 20.40
CA PHE A 303 -29.07 -11.92 20.17
C PHE A 303 -28.27 -11.15 21.21
N LEU A 304 -28.58 -9.87 21.46
CA LEU A 304 -27.89 -9.08 22.49
C LEU A 304 -28.00 -9.70 23.89
N LYS A 305 -29.19 -10.22 24.27
CA LYS A 305 -29.38 -10.94 25.54
C LYS A 305 -28.53 -12.22 25.61
N ALA A 306 -28.43 -12.96 24.51
CA ALA A 306 -27.56 -14.13 24.43
C ALA A 306 -26.07 -13.75 24.48
N LEU A 307 -25.67 -12.66 23.80
CA LEU A 307 -24.32 -12.15 23.77
C LEU A 307 -23.83 -11.72 25.16
N MET A 308 -24.67 -11.04 25.95
CA MET A 308 -24.36 -10.70 27.35
C MET A 308 -24.22 -11.93 28.26
N LYS A 309 -24.92 -13.02 27.94
CA LYS A 309 -24.96 -14.24 28.78
C LYS A 309 -23.86 -15.24 28.45
N TYR A 310 -23.54 -15.41 27.17
CA TYR A 310 -22.69 -16.48 26.67
C TYR A 310 -21.45 -16.01 25.91
N GLY A 311 -21.41 -14.73 25.49
CA GLY A 311 -20.32 -14.21 24.68
C GLY A 311 -19.22 -13.55 25.51
N ASP A 312 -18.03 -13.47 24.92
CA ASP A 312 -16.86 -12.77 25.46
C ASP A 312 -16.79 -11.32 24.97
N VAL A 313 -17.95 -10.71 24.73
CA VAL A 313 -18.04 -9.37 24.15
C VAL A 313 -17.47 -8.32 25.10
N LYS A 314 -16.54 -7.52 24.60
CA LYS A 314 -16.06 -6.29 25.25
C LYS A 314 -16.79 -5.07 24.71
N LYS A 315 -17.01 -5.03 23.38
CA LYS A 315 -17.78 -3.97 22.72
C LYS A 315 -18.52 -4.50 21.48
N CYS A 316 -19.79 -4.19 21.36
CA CYS A 316 -20.61 -4.48 20.19
C CYS A 316 -21.38 -3.22 19.80
N VAL A 317 -21.34 -2.86 18.51
CA VAL A 317 -22.21 -1.83 17.93
C VAL A 317 -23.15 -2.51 16.95
N LEU A 318 -24.45 -2.50 17.25
CA LEU A 318 -25.47 -3.14 16.43
C LEU A 318 -26.41 -2.08 15.87
N TYR A 319 -26.45 -1.95 14.54
CA TYR A 319 -27.39 -1.04 13.89
C TYR A 319 -28.83 -1.52 14.12
N ALA A 320 -29.64 -0.68 14.76
CA ALA A 320 -31.02 -0.95 15.15
C ALA A 320 -31.72 0.37 15.47
N GLU A 321 -33.04 0.40 15.27
CA GLU A 321 -33.87 1.57 15.58
C GLU A 321 -34.14 1.64 17.09
N ARG A 322 -34.57 2.80 17.58
CA ARG A 322 -34.82 3.07 18.99
C ARG A 322 -35.80 2.08 19.66
N GLU A 323 -36.73 1.54 18.89
CA GLU A 323 -37.76 0.57 19.27
C GLU A 323 -37.15 -0.67 19.93
N ILE A 324 -35.91 -1.04 19.62
CA ILE A 324 -35.21 -2.16 20.24
C ILE A 324 -35.10 -2.02 21.76
N LEU A 325 -35.05 -0.80 22.30
CA LEU A 325 -35.03 -0.55 23.74
C LEU A 325 -36.30 -1.03 24.45
N SER A 326 -37.41 -1.21 23.71
CA SER A 326 -38.65 -1.74 24.28
C SER A 326 -38.50 -3.19 24.81
N TYR A 327 -37.52 -3.93 24.29
CA TYR A 327 -37.18 -5.30 24.73
C TYR A 327 -36.27 -5.33 25.97
N PHE A 328 -35.81 -4.17 26.44
CA PHE A 328 -34.91 -4.00 27.59
C PHE A 328 -35.55 -3.02 28.59
N ASN A 329 -36.75 -3.36 29.03
CA ASN A 329 -37.62 -2.47 29.81
C ASN A 329 -37.69 -2.83 31.29
N GLU A 330 -36.91 -3.81 31.74
CA GLU A 330 -36.87 -4.24 33.13
C GLU A 330 -36.52 -3.03 34.03
N PRO A 331 -37.28 -2.73 35.11
CA PRO A 331 -37.03 -1.54 35.94
C PRO A 331 -35.63 -1.50 36.55
N GLU A 332 -35.05 -2.66 36.87
CA GLU A 332 -33.78 -2.82 37.55
C GLU A 332 -32.58 -2.44 36.69
N VAL A 333 -32.73 -2.47 35.36
CA VAL A 333 -31.64 -2.17 34.41
C VAL A 333 -31.70 -0.73 33.92
N LYS A 334 -32.77 0.02 34.20
CA LYS A 334 -32.92 1.40 33.76
C LYS A 334 -32.05 2.33 34.58
N VAL A 335 -31.38 3.27 33.91
CA VAL A 335 -30.57 4.29 34.58
C VAL A 335 -31.39 5.57 34.75
N PRO A 336 -31.58 6.07 35.99
CA PRO A 336 -32.29 7.33 36.23
C PRO A 336 -31.71 8.48 35.42
N ASN A 337 -32.57 9.31 34.82
CA ASN A 337 -32.20 10.45 33.96
C ASN A 337 -31.54 10.10 32.60
N PHE A 338 -31.28 8.82 32.30
CA PHE A 338 -30.68 8.38 31.03
C PHE A 338 -31.60 7.38 30.31
N PRO A 339 -32.64 7.86 29.59
CA PRO A 339 -33.67 6.99 29.01
C PRO A 339 -33.16 6.08 27.88
N SER A 340 -32.02 6.42 27.25
CA SER A 340 -31.34 5.63 26.22
C SER A 340 -30.45 4.52 26.77
N LEU A 341 -30.16 4.53 28.08
CA LEU A 341 -29.13 3.68 28.70
C LEU A 341 -29.75 2.57 29.55
N ARG A 342 -29.17 1.37 29.48
CA ARG A 342 -29.46 0.23 30.36
C ARG A 342 -28.16 -0.33 30.94
N ARG A 343 -28.22 -0.83 32.17
CA ARG A 343 -27.11 -1.47 32.87
C ARG A 343 -27.47 -2.88 33.31
N TYR A 344 -26.70 -3.86 32.84
CA TYR A 344 -26.85 -5.27 33.19
C TYR A 344 -25.67 -5.72 34.05
N PRO A 345 -25.84 -5.98 35.36
CA PRO A 345 -24.75 -6.46 36.20
C PRO A 345 -24.30 -7.86 35.76
N ILE A 346 -22.99 -8.12 35.84
CA ILE A 346 -22.43 -9.44 35.58
C ILE A 346 -22.31 -10.18 36.92
N SER A 347 -23.02 -11.29 37.05
CA SER A 347 -23.07 -12.05 38.30
C SER A 347 -21.67 -12.51 38.73
N GLY A 348 -21.31 -12.20 39.98
CA GLY A 348 -20.03 -12.61 40.57
C GLY A 348 -18.84 -11.69 40.25
N THR A 349 -19.06 -10.56 39.59
CA THR A 349 -18.05 -9.52 39.35
C THR A 349 -18.60 -8.13 39.72
N ASN A 350 -17.73 -7.13 39.74
CA ASN A 350 -18.15 -5.71 39.82
C ASN A 350 -18.48 -5.13 38.43
N ASP A 351 -18.28 -5.93 37.38
CA ASP A 351 -18.46 -5.50 36.00
C ASP A 351 -19.96 -5.46 35.65
N PHE A 352 -20.29 -4.65 34.64
CA PHE A 352 -21.62 -4.58 34.07
C PHE A 352 -21.55 -4.29 32.58
N TYR A 353 -22.61 -4.65 31.86
CA TYR A 353 -22.80 -4.22 30.49
C TYR A 353 -23.63 -2.94 30.44
N GLU A 354 -23.15 -1.94 29.70
CA GLU A 354 -23.92 -0.78 29.30
C GLU A 354 -24.48 -0.99 27.89
N LEU A 355 -25.81 -0.90 27.77
CA LEU A 355 -26.51 -0.91 26.50
C LEU A 355 -27.10 0.48 26.26
N GLU A 356 -26.57 1.20 25.27
CA GLU A 356 -26.97 2.57 24.97
C GLU A 356 -27.45 2.69 23.53
N HIS A 357 -28.63 3.28 23.35
CA HIS A 357 -29.08 3.72 22.02
C HIS A 357 -28.43 5.06 21.67
N VAL A 358 -27.77 5.12 20.52
CA VAL A 358 -27.03 6.27 20.04
C VAL A 358 -27.55 6.68 18.66
N VAL A 359 -27.66 7.98 18.45
CA VAL A 359 -28.00 8.60 17.17
C VAL A 359 -26.82 9.47 16.76
N GLU A 360 -26.20 9.13 15.63
CA GLU A 360 -25.10 9.91 15.06
C GLU A 360 -25.45 10.39 13.65
N VAL A 361 -24.82 11.48 13.24
CA VAL A 361 -24.93 11.98 11.87
C VAL A 361 -23.63 11.62 11.15
N ASN A 362 -23.72 10.76 10.14
CA ASN A 362 -22.55 10.34 9.38
C ASN A 362 -22.03 11.48 8.49
N ARG A 363 -20.87 11.27 7.84
CA ARG A 363 -20.22 12.29 6.98
C ARG A 363 -21.07 12.76 5.80
N TYR A 364 -22.11 12.00 5.42
CA TYR A 364 -23.05 12.33 4.36
C TYR A 364 -24.35 12.99 4.88
N ARG A 365 -24.38 13.38 6.17
CA ARG A 365 -25.55 13.95 6.85
C ARG A 365 -26.74 13.01 6.94
N HIS A 366 -26.51 11.70 6.83
CA HIS A 366 -27.52 10.71 7.14
C HIS A 366 -27.48 10.41 8.63
N GLN A 367 -28.67 10.39 9.25
CA GLN A 367 -28.84 9.94 10.61
C GLN A 367 -28.67 8.42 10.64
N GLU A 368 -27.76 7.95 11.48
CA GLU A 368 -27.53 6.54 11.74
C GLU A 368 -27.91 6.24 13.20
N GLU A 369 -28.72 5.20 13.38
CA GLU A 369 -29.18 4.73 14.67
C GLU A 369 -28.61 3.35 14.95
N PHE A 370 -28.07 3.19 16.15
CA PHE A 370 -27.49 1.95 16.59
C PHE A 370 -27.55 1.83 18.10
N VAL A 371 -27.31 0.61 18.57
CA VAL A 371 -27.14 0.32 19.98
C VAL A 371 -25.71 -0.11 20.24
N SER A 372 -25.05 0.53 21.19
CA SER A 372 -23.74 0.18 21.69
C SER A 372 -23.89 -0.65 22.96
N LEU A 373 -23.38 -1.87 22.95
CA LEU A 373 -23.19 -2.73 24.10
C LEU A 373 -21.71 -2.73 24.49
N GLU A 374 -21.37 -2.29 25.70
CA GLU A 374 -19.99 -2.25 26.17
C GLU A 374 -19.87 -2.81 27.58
N ARG A 375 -18.88 -3.67 27.81
CA ARG A 375 -18.53 -4.14 29.15
C ARG A 375 -17.72 -3.06 29.87
N LYS A 376 -18.16 -2.68 31.06
CA LYS A 376 -17.52 -1.72 31.95
C LYS A 376 -17.09 -2.41 33.25
N HIS A 377 -16.09 -1.82 33.91
CA HIS A 377 -15.51 -2.25 35.19
C HIS A 377 -15.93 -1.33 36.32
#